data_AF-A0A183HMN1-F1
#
_entry.id   AF-A0A183HMN1-F1
#
_cell.length_a   1.000
_cell.length_b   1.000
_cell.length_c   1.000
_cell.angle_alpha   90.00
_cell.angle_beta   90.00
_cell.angle_gamma   90.00
#
_symmetry.space_group_name_H-M   'P 1'
#
loop_
_entity.id
_entity.type
_entity.pdbx_description
1 polymer ?
#
loop_
_entity_poly.entity_id
_entity_poly.type
_entity_poly.pdbx_seq_one_letter_code
_entity_poly.pdbx_strand_id
1 'polypeptide(L)' 'MGLLTLGTPLSWNETVPYVDYIKEHGIAQFIALYHRLKGREGDQLKWGDEIEYTIVKFDDDAKKVGALN' A
#
# COMPACT_ATOMS: atom_id res chain seq x y z
N MET A 1 5.46 7.81 5.84
CA MET A 1 6.06 6.95 4.79
C MET A 1 7.35 6.32 5.30
N GLY A 2 7.63 5.08 4.91
CA GLY A 2 8.86 4.34 5.20
C GLY A 2 9.22 3.43 4.03
N LEU A 3 10.44 2.90 3.99
CA LEU A 3 10.85 1.94 2.96
C LEU A 3 10.13 0.61 3.18
N LEU A 4 9.58 0.02 2.11
CA LEU A 4 8.94 -1.29 2.19
C LEU A 4 9.96 -2.36 2.61
N THR A 5 9.54 -3.29 3.47
CA THR A 5 10.35 -4.45 3.86
C THR A 5 10.44 -5.46 2.72
N LEU A 6 11.61 -6.09 2.55
CA LEU A 6 11.81 -7.13 1.55
C LEU A 6 10.97 -8.38 1.87
N GLY A 7 10.31 -8.94 0.86
CA GLY A 7 9.56 -10.19 0.94
C GLY A 7 9.54 -10.92 -0.40
N THR A 8 9.00 -12.14 -0.40
CA THR A 8 8.85 -12.97 -1.61
C THR A 8 7.40 -12.88 -2.09
N PRO A 9 7.10 -12.16 -3.18
CA PRO A 9 5.75 -12.09 -3.69
C PRO A 9 5.33 -13.44 -4.30
N LEU A 10 4.07 -13.81 -4.09
CA LEU A 10 3.46 -14.95 -4.76
C LEU A 10 2.88 -14.47 -6.10
N SER A 11 3.02 -15.28 -7.15
CA SER A 11 2.25 -15.11 -8.37
C SER A 11 0.76 -15.32 -8.10
N TRP A 12 -0.08 -14.95 -9.07
CA TRP A 12 -1.52 -15.15 -8.96
C TRP A 12 -1.90 -16.61 -8.66
N ASN A 13 -1.35 -17.56 -9.44
CA ASN A 13 -1.65 -18.98 -9.28
C ASN A 13 -1.21 -19.52 -7.91
N GLU A 14 -0.10 -19.02 -7.38
CA GLU A 14 0.39 -19.37 -6.04
C GLU A 14 -0.45 -18.73 -4.93
N THR A 15 -1.10 -17.59 -5.20
CA THR A 15 -1.91 -16.86 -4.22
C THR A 15 -3.31 -17.46 -4.06
N VAL A 16 -3.90 -17.97 -5.16
CA VAL A 16 -5.28 -18.48 -5.19
C VAL A 16 -5.61 -19.48 -4.05
N PRO A 17 -4.75 -20.47 -3.72
CA PRO A 17 -5.02 -21.40 -2.63
C PRO A 17 -5.14 -20.75 -1.23
N TYR A 18 -4.61 -19.54 -1.04
CA TYR A 18 -4.60 -18.82 0.23
C TYR A 18 -5.72 -17.80 0.37
N VAL A 19 -6.57 -17.62 -0.64
CA VAL A 19 -7.60 -16.57 -0.66
C VAL A 19 -8.54 -16.66 0.55
N ASP A 20 -8.98 -17.86 0.90
CA ASP A 20 -9.88 -18.07 2.04
C ASP A 20 -9.18 -17.77 3.37
N TYR A 21 -7.92 -18.23 3.51
CA TYR A 21 -7.07 -17.92 4.67
C TYR A 21 -6.89 -16.41 4.86
N ILE A 22 -6.56 -15.68 3.78
CA ILE A 22 -6.34 -14.22 3.81
C ILE A 22 -7.62 -13.50 4.25
N LYS A 23 -8.78 -13.88 3.71
CA LYS A 23 -10.08 -13.28 4.06
C LYS A 23 -10.43 -13.51 5.52
N GLU A 24 -10.35 -14.76 5.99
CA GLU A 24 -10.67 -15.13 7.36
C GLU A 24 -9.81 -14.35 8.36
N HIS A 25 -8.49 -14.35 8.14
CA HIS A 25 -7.54 -13.68 9.04
C HIS A 25 -7.64 -12.16 8.95
N GLY A 26 -7.91 -11.60 7.76
CA GLY A 26 -8.13 -10.17 7.58
C GLY A 26 -9.36 -9.68 8.36
N ILE A 27 -10.47 -10.43 8.32
CA ILE A 27 -11.69 -10.11 9.09
C ILE A 27 -11.41 -10.22 10.60
N ALA A 28 -10.73 -11.27 11.04
CA ALA A 28 -10.36 -11.44 12.45
C ALA A 28 -9.50 -10.27 12.96
N GLN A 29 -8.50 -9.84 12.19
CA GLN A 29 -7.65 -8.69 12.50
C GLN A 29 -8.46 -7.39 12.57
N PHE A 30 -9.37 -7.17 11.62
CA PHE A 30 -10.24 -6.00 11.62
C PHE A 30 -11.14 -5.94 12.87
N ILE A 31 -11.79 -7.05 13.23
CA ILE A 31 -12.64 -7.13 14.43
C ILE A 31 -11.82 -6.87 15.70
N ALA A 32 -10.62 -7.46 15.80
CA ALA A 32 -9.72 -7.24 16.93
C ALA A 32 -9.29 -5.76 17.04
N LEU A 33 -8.96 -5.12 15.92
CA LEU A 33 -8.64 -3.70 15.87
C LEU A 33 -9.82 -2.83 16.32
N TYR A 34 -11.03 -3.14 15.84
CA TYR A 34 -12.23 -2.44 16.26
C TYR A 34 -12.45 -2.55 17.76
N HIS A 35 -12.44 -3.75 18.33
CA HIS A 35 -12.63 -3.93 19.77
C HIS A 35 -11.56 -3.23 20.61
N ARG A 36 -10.32 -3.17 20.12
CA ARG A 36 -9.22 -2.46 20.77
C ARG A 36 -9.38 -0.94 20.73
N LEU A 37 -9.91 -0.39 19.64
CA LEU A 37 -9.88 1.06 19.37
C LEU A 37 -11.25 1.75 19.51
N LYS A 38 -12.35 1.01 19.63
CA LYS A 38 -13.74 1.56 19.63
C LYS A 38 -14.02 2.61 20.71
N GLY A 39 -13.28 2.59 21.83
CA GLY A 39 -13.43 3.54 22.94
C GLY A 39 -12.33 4.60 22.99
N ARG A 40 -11.56 4.77 21.92
CA ARG A 40 -10.48 5.77 21.85
C ARG A 40 -11.08 7.17 21.68
N GLU A 41 -10.68 8.08 22.56
CA GLU A 41 -11.13 9.48 22.56
C GLU A 41 -9.94 10.43 22.76
N GLY A 42 -10.14 11.72 22.49
CA GLY A 42 -9.12 12.75 22.74
C GLY A 42 -8.00 12.83 21.69
N ASP A 43 -8.19 12.22 20.51
CA ASP A 43 -7.25 12.37 19.41
C ASP A 43 -7.25 13.81 18.86
N GLN A 44 -6.05 14.36 18.67
CA GLN A 44 -5.87 15.64 18.01
C GLN A 44 -6.10 15.51 16.50
N LEU A 45 -6.59 16.58 15.86
CA LEU A 45 -6.66 16.66 14.40
C LEU A 45 -5.25 16.67 13.80
N LYS A 46 -4.80 15.50 13.35
CA LYS A 46 -3.58 15.34 12.55
C LYS A 46 -3.98 15.22 11.09
N TRP A 47 -3.29 15.92 10.21
CA TRP A 47 -3.51 15.88 8.77
C TRP A 47 -2.18 15.91 8.02
N GLY A 48 -2.22 15.48 6.78
CA GLY A 48 -1.10 15.48 5.84
C GLY A 48 -1.61 15.06 4.47
N ASP A 49 -0.85 15.41 3.45
CA ASP A 49 -1.07 15.04 2.06
C ASP A 49 -0.25 13.79 1.69
N GLU A 50 -0.76 13.03 0.71
CA GLU A 50 0.00 11.98 0.02
C GLU A 50 0.15 12.41 -1.45
N ILE A 51 1.41 12.52 -1.90
CA ILE A 51 1.75 12.94 -3.27
C ILE A 51 2.56 11.82 -3.93
N GLU A 52 2.19 11.49 -5.17
CA GLU A 52 2.93 10.57 -6.03
C GLU A 52 3.71 11.35 -7.09
N TYR A 53 4.92 10.91 -7.40
CA TYR A 53 5.79 11.52 -8.41
C TYR A 53 6.05 10.52 -9.54
N THR A 54 6.03 10.99 -10.78
CA THR A 54 6.57 10.25 -11.93
C THR A 54 7.86 10.93 -12.36
N ILE A 55 8.96 10.19 -12.38
CA ILE A 55 10.23 10.69 -12.93
C ILE A 55 10.17 10.54 -14.45
N VAL A 56 10.40 11.64 -15.16
CA VAL A 56 10.39 11.69 -16.62
C VAL A 56 11.76 12.07 -17.16
N LYS A 57 12.13 11.48 -18.31
CA LYS A 57 13.34 11.80 -19.05
C LYS A 57 12.96 12.55 -20.33
N PHE A 58 13.63 13.69 -20.53
CA PHE A 58 13.53 14.49 -21.74
C PHE A 58 14.66 14.08 -22.70
N ASP A 59 14.29 13.85 -23.96
CA ASP A 59 15.19 13.65 -25.09
C ASP A 59 14.97 14.82 -26.05
N ASP A 60 15.79 15.86 -25.88
CA ASP A 60 15.64 17.12 -26.61
C ASP A 60 15.99 16.98 -28.10
N ASP A 61 16.97 16.12 -28.42
CA ASP A 61 17.40 15.85 -29.80
C ASP A 61 16.29 15.16 -30.60
N ALA A 62 15.64 14.15 -29.99
CA ALA A 62 14.51 13.46 -30.59
C ALA A 62 13.17 14.19 -30.40
N LYS A 63 13.15 15.28 -29.62
CA LYS A 63 11.95 16.01 -29.18
C LYS A 63 10.89 15.10 -28.55
N LYS A 64 11.32 14.26 -27.61
CA LYS A 64 10.46 13.26 -26.93
C LYS A 64 10.59 13.36 -25.42
N VAL A 65 9.53 12.96 -24.72
CA VAL A 65 9.51 12.81 -23.26
C VAL A 65 8.94 11.43 -22.94
N GLY A 66 9.59 10.71 -22.03
CA GLY A 66 9.15 9.39 -21.57
C GLY A 66 9.33 9.21 -20.07
N ALA A 67 8.67 8.21 -19.50
CA ALA A 67 8.95 7.80 -18.12
C ALA A 67 10.41 7.32 -18.02
N LEU A 68 11.08 7.64 -16.91
CA LEU A 68 12.40 7.11 -16.60
C LEU A 68 12.21 5.64 -16.19
N ASN A 69 12.35 4.73 -17.17
CA ASN A 69 12.33 3.28 -16.97
C ASN A 69 13.75 2.72 -16.91
#